data_AF-A0AA36I7R7-F1
#
_entry.id   AF-A0AA36I7R7-F1
#
_cell.length_a   1.000
_cell.length_b   1.000
_cell.length_c   1.000
_cell.angle_alpha   90.00
_cell.angle_beta   90.00
_cell.angle_gamma   90.00
#
_symmetry.space_group_name_H-M   'P 1'
#
loop_
_entity.id
_entity.type
_entity.pdbx_description
1 polymer ?
#
loop_
_entity_poly.entity_id
_entity_poly.type
_entity_poly.pdbx_seq_one_letter_code
_entity_poly.pdbx_strand_id
1 'polypeptide(L)'
;MIEKDGAQSIDEGIAYLSQHNPNDLRAPRGTTDMGAGLRGLQTRFVPMGGAIKDSQLAWLRQELAAAQSAGERIIVLTHLPFFPSAAVASALLWNFDELLAVLRDFPRGTVPLVLAGAVEGWTRT
;
A
#
# COMPACT_ATOMS: atom_id res chain seq x y z
N MET A 1 -0.56 11.32 -9.24
CA MET A 1 -1.45 12.38 -8.72
C MET A 1 -0.77 12.96 -7.49
N ILE A 2 -0.30 14.22 -7.52
CA ILE A 2 0.32 14.86 -6.35
C ILE A 2 -0.79 15.67 -5.66
N GLU A 3 -1.35 15.12 -4.59
CA GLU A 3 -2.14 15.93 -3.65
C GLU A 3 -1.15 16.80 -2.86
N LYS A 4 -1.24 18.12 -3.01
CA LYS A 4 -0.37 19.11 -2.35
C LYS A 4 -0.87 19.46 -0.93
N ASP A 5 -1.23 18.44 -0.15
CA ASP A 5 -1.60 18.59 1.27
C ASP A 5 -0.62 17.82 2.15
N GLY A 6 0.67 18.12 1.99
CA GLY A 6 1.79 17.35 2.52
C GLY A 6 1.83 17.20 4.04
N ALA A 7 1.32 18.17 4.81
CA ALA A 7 1.32 18.08 6.28
C ALA A 7 0.17 17.19 6.80
N GLN A 8 -1.04 17.38 6.27
CA GLN A 8 -2.23 16.64 6.70
C GLN A 8 -2.10 15.14 6.34
N SER A 9 -1.56 14.84 5.16
CA SER A 9 -1.29 13.47 4.73
C SER A 9 -0.23 12.74 5.58
N ILE A 10 0.76 13.45 6.12
CA ILE A 10 1.76 12.85 7.02
C ILE A 10 1.12 12.49 8.36
N ASP A 11 0.35 13.39 8.96
CA ASP A 11 -0.29 13.11 10.25
C ASP A 11 -1.34 12.00 10.15
N GLU A 12 -2.13 11.96 9.07
CA GLU A 12 -3.04 10.84 8.77
C GLU A 12 -2.29 9.52 8.63
N GLY A 13 -1.18 9.52 7.88
CA GLY A 13 -0.34 8.33 7.72
C GLY A 13 0.24 7.84 9.05
N ILE A 14 0.74 8.75 9.88
CA ILE A 14 1.28 8.40 11.20
C ILE A 14 0.16 7.94 12.15
N ALA A 15 -1.01 8.56 12.11
CA ALA A 15 -2.16 8.16 12.92
C ALA A 15 -2.65 6.76 12.54
N TYR A 16 -2.70 6.44 11.25
CA TYR A 16 -2.99 5.10 10.76
C TYR A 16 -1.91 4.10 11.22
N LEU A 17 -0.63 4.43 11.01
CA LEU A 17 0.47 3.53 11.34
C LEU A 17 0.58 3.25 12.85
N SER A 18 0.28 4.24 13.68
CA SER A 18 0.30 4.12 15.16
C SER A 18 -0.76 3.16 15.70
N GLN A 19 -1.79 2.82 14.91
CA GLN A 19 -2.78 1.80 15.28
C GLN A 19 -2.22 0.38 15.15
N HIS A 20 -1.16 0.20 14.36
CA HIS A 20 -0.59 -1.10 14.01
C HIS A 20 0.84 -1.30 14.50
N ASN A 21 1.59 -0.21 14.70
CA ASN A 21 2.97 -0.25 15.13
C ASN A 21 3.13 0.45 16.49
N PRO A 22 3.52 -0.27 17.56
CA PRO A 22 3.66 0.30 18.90
C PRO A 22 4.98 1.07 19.12
N ASN A 23 5.90 1.07 18.14
CA ASN A 23 7.20 1.73 18.25
C ASN A 23 7.10 3.24 18.04
N ASP A 24 8.11 3.99 18.48
CA ASP A 24 8.18 5.43 18.20
C ASP A 24 8.52 5.71 16.73
N LEU A 25 7.48 6.00 15.95
CA LEU A 25 7.57 6.29 14.52
C LEU A 25 8.11 7.68 14.20
N ARG A 26 8.18 8.58 15.19
CA ARG A 26 8.70 9.96 15.05
C ARG A 26 10.14 10.08 15.55
N ALA A 27 10.69 9.02 16.15
CA ALA A 27 12.07 9.00 16.59
C ALA A 27 13.04 9.32 15.43
N PRO A 28 14.15 10.04 15.69
CA PRO A 28 15.15 10.32 14.67
C PRO A 28 15.62 9.05 13.97
N ARG A 29 15.86 9.14 12.66
CA ARG A 29 16.25 8.00 11.83
C ARG A 29 17.49 7.29 12.43
N GLY A 30 17.40 5.98 12.61
CA GLY A 30 18.49 5.15 13.15
C GLY A 30 18.55 5.07 14.68
N THR A 31 17.64 5.72 15.41
CA THR A 31 17.60 5.67 16.89
C THR A 31 16.65 4.60 17.45
N THR A 32 15.67 4.18 16.66
CA THR A 32 14.67 3.18 17.05
C THR A 32 14.54 2.13 15.94
N ASP A 33 14.50 0.86 16.31
CA ASP A 33 14.07 -0.21 15.41
C ASP A 33 12.55 -0.14 15.25
N MET A 34 12.11 0.53 14.20
CA MET A 34 10.68 0.70 13.88
C MET A 34 9.99 -0.62 13.53
N GLY A 35 10.74 -1.70 13.27
CA GLY A 35 10.23 -3.04 13.02
C GLY A 35 10.20 -3.94 14.25
N ALA A 36 10.66 -3.46 15.40
CA ALA A 36 10.77 -4.24 16.62
C ALA A 36 9.40 -4.84 17.00
N GLY A 37 9.38 -6.14 17.28
CA GLY A 37 8.16 -6.87 17.64
C GLY A 37 7.19 -7.19 16.49
N LEU A 38 7.34 -6.58 15.30
CA LEU A 38 6.49 -6.90 14.15
C LEU A 38 6.87 -8.25 13.54
N ARG A 39 5.88 -9.04 13.12
CA ARG A 39 6.05 -10.41 12.59
C ARG A 39 5.09 -10.68 11.43
N GLY A 40 5.50 -11.55 10.50
CA GLY A 40 4.69 -11.94 9.35
C GLY A 40 4.24 -10.71 8.55
N LEU A 41 2.95 -10.62 8.21
CA LEU A 41 2.40 -9.49 7.47
C LEU A 41 2.46 -8.15 8.23
N GLN A 42 2.62 -8.16 9.55
CA GLN A 42 2.69 -6.93 10.34
C GLN A 42 3.97 -6.14 10.07
N THR A 43 5.01 -6.77 9.52
CA THR A 43 6.29 -6.09 9.21
C THR A 43 6.16 -4.98 8.16
N ARG A 44 5.03 -4.92 7.45
CA ARG A 44 4.71 -3.84 6.50
C ARG A 44 4.41 -2.50 7.16
N PHE A 45 4.00 -2.53 8.44
CA PHE A 45 3.60 -1.32 9.18
C PHE A 45 4.83 -0.54 9.66
N VAL A 46 5.62 -0.06 8.72
CA VAL A 46 6.78 0.82 8.94
C VAL A 46 6.65 2.08 8.07
N PRO A 47 7.28 3.21 8.45
CA PRO A 47 7.09 4.49 7.74
C PRO A 47 7.50 4.52 6.27
N MET A 48 8.29 3.54 5.83
CA MET A 48 8.72 3.40 4.42
C MET A 48 7.60 2.87 3.50
N GLY A 49 6.50 2.36 4.07
CA GLY A 49 5.34 1.92 3.31
C GLY A 49 4.35 3.06 3.02
N GLY A 50 3.08 2.70 2.89
CA GLY A 50 1.99 3.65 2.68
C GLY A 50 0.65 2.95 2.54
N ALA A 51 -0.42 3.72 2.50
CA ALA A 51 -1.78 3.27 2.29
C ALA A 51 -2.40 3.97 1.06
N ILE A 52 -3.49 3.40 0.55
CA ILE A 52 -4.35 4.03 -0.47
C ILE A 52 -5.57 4.61 0.24
N LYS A 53 -5.94 5.86 -0.09
CA LYS A 53 -7.12 6.52 0.50
C LYS A 53 -8.43 5.95 -0.05
N ASP A 54 -9.51 6.10 0.71
CA ASP A 54 -10.87 5.73 0.26
C ASP A 54 -11.26 6.40 -1.06
N SER A 55 -10.89 7.67 -1.26
CA SER A 55 -11.14 8.39 -2.51
C SER A 55 -10.42 7.76 -3.70
N GLN A 56 -9.21 7.24 -3.49
CA GLN A 56 -8.44 6.55 -4.53
C GLN A 56 -9.02 5.16 -4.82
N LEU A 57 -9.50 4.43 -3.81
CA LEU A 57 -10.20 3.16 -4.00
C LEU A 57 -11.53 3.36 -4.73
N ALA A 58 -12.27 4.42 -4.40
CA ALA A 58 -13.52 4.78 -5.08
C ALA A 58 -13.27 5.15 -6.55
N TRP A 59 -12.24 5.93 -6.83
CA TRP A 59 -11.81 6.23 -8.20
C TRP A 59 -11.45 4.95 -8.96
N LEU A 60 -10.64 4.05 -8.38
CA LEU A 60 -10.27 2.79 -9.02
C LEU A 60 -11.50 1.92 -9.34
N ARG A 61 -12.48 1.85 -8.44
CA ARG A 61 -13.75 1.14 -8.70
C ARG A 61 -14.48 1.72 -9.92
N GLN A 62 -14.50 3.04 -10.07
CA GLN A 62 -15.14 3.70 -11.21
C GLN A 62 -14.43 3.37 -12.53
N GLU A 63 -13.10 3.42 -12.55
CA GLU A 63 -12.30 3.05 -13.73
C GLU A 63 -12.51 1.59 -14.14
N LEU A 64 -12.51 0.67 -13.17
CA LEU A 64 -12.76 -0.75 -13.43
C LEU A 64 -14.17 -1.01 -13.98
N ALA A 65 -15.18 -0.33 -13.47
CA ALA A 65 -16.55 -0.43 -13.96
C ALA A 65 -16.71 0.13 -15.38
N ALA A 66 -16.05 1.26 -15.67
CA ALA A 66 -16.03 1.84 -17.00
C ALA A 66 -15.35 0.90 -18.02
N ALA A 67 -14.17 0.39 -17.69
CA ALA A 67 -13.44 -0.56 -18.54
C ALA A 67 -14.25 -1.85 -18.79
N GLN A 68 -14.89 -2.40 -17.75
CA GLN A 68 -15.77 -3.55 -17.89
C GLN A 68 -16.91 -3.27 -18.87
N SER A 69 -17.57 -2.12 -18.73
CA SER A 69 -18.69 -1.71 -19.60
C SER A 69 -18.24 -1.51 -21.05
N ALA A 70 -16.99 -1.11 -21.26
CA ALA A 70 -16.36 -0.94 -22.58
C ALA A 70 -15.75 -2.23 -23.15
N GLY A 71 -15.72 -3.34 -22.39
CA GLY A 71 -15.05 -4.58 -22.79
C GLY A 71 -13.52 -4.49 -22.79
N GLU A 72 -12.96 -3.54 -22.04
CA GLU A 72 -11.53 -3.25 -21.93
C GLU A 72 -10.88 -4.00 -20.75
N ARG A 73 -9.54 -3.91 -20.70
CA ARG A 73 -8.71 -4.49 -19.63
C ARG A 73 -7.77 -3.43 -19.07
N ILE A 74 -7.51 -3.49 -17.77
CA ILE A 74 -6.69 -2.51 -17.05
C ILE A 74 -5.37 -3.14 -16.57
N ILE A 75 -4.25 -2.47 -16.83
CA ILE A 75 -2.97 -2.79 -16.18
C ILE A 75 -2.82 -1.87 -14.96
N VAL A 76 -2.57 -2.45 -13.79
CA VAL A 76 -2.33 -1.66 -12.56
C VAL A 76 -0.84 -1.49 -12.35
N LEU A 77 -0.41 -0.23 -12.23
CA LEU A 77 0.95 0.13 -11.86
C LEU A 77 0.94 0.71 -10.45
N THR A 78 1.77 0.17 -9.58
CA THR A 78 1.89 0.62 -8.19
C THR A 78 3.35 0.70 -7.79
N HIS A 79 3.67 1.61 -6.88
CA HIS A 79 4.97 1.56 -6.22
C HIS A 79 5.00 0.37 -5.25
N LEU A 80 4.02 0.27 -4.35
CA LEU A 80 4.01 -0.78 -3.33
C LEU A 80 3.28 -2.04 -3.82
N PRO A 81 3.88 -3.24 -3.68
CA PRO A 81 3.17 -4.48 -3.91
C PRO A 81 2.01 -4.64 -2.93
N PHE A 82 0.94 -5.30 -3.38
CA PHE A 82 -0.26 -5.53 -2.56
C PHE A 82 -0.76 -6.98 -2.64
N PHE A 83 -0.01 -7.87 -3.30
CA PHE A 83 -0.25 -9.32 -3.28
C PHE A 83 0.77 -9.98 -2.35
N PRO A 84 0.36 -10.54 -1.19
CA PRO A 84 1.28 -11.12 -0.21
C PRO A 84 2.15 -12.26 -0.72
N SER A 85 1.71 -12.97 -1.77
CA SER A 85 2.48 -14.07 -2.38
C SER A 85 3.51 -13.60 -3.41
N ALA A 86 3.50 -12.32 -3.79
CA ALA A 86 4.33 -11.77 -4.87
C ALA A 86 5.46 -10.87 -4.36
N ALA A 87 5.53 -10.59 -3.07
CA ALA A 87 6.53 -9.73 -2.47
C ALA A 87 6.80 -10.10 -1.00
N VAL A 88 7.90 -9.62 -0.45
CA VAL A 88 8.18 -9.71 0.99
C VAL A 88 7.17 -8.89 1.78
N ALA A 89 6.80 -9.38 2.96
CA ALA A 89 5.78 -8.75 3.80
C ALA A 89 6.10 -7.28 4.11
N SER A 90 7.36 -6.94 4.39
CA SER A 90 7.80 -5.59 4.74
C SER A 90 7.62 -4.57 3.62
N ALA A 91 7.47 -5.00 2.37
CA ALA A 91 7.27 -4.13 1.21
C ALA A 91 5.79 -3.89 0.88
N LEU A 92 4.86 -4.58 1.55
CA LEU A 92 3.44 -4.52 1.18
C LEU A 92 2.81 -3.17 1.52
N LEU A 93 1.84 -2.76 0.70
CA LEU A 93 0.90 -1.69 1.03
C LEU A 93 0.23 -1.96 2.38
N TRP A 94 0.08 -0.94 3.23
CA TRP A 94 -0.47 -1.10 4.58
C TRP A 94 -1.89 -1.69 4.56
N ASN A 95 -2.77 -1.14 3.73
CA ASN A 95 -4.14 -1.59 3.49
C ASN A 95 -4.26 -2.38 2.16
N PHE A 96 -3.30 -3.26 1.86
CA PHE A 96 -3.31 -4.07 0.63
C PHE A 96 -4.61 -4.86 0.44
N ASP A 97 -5.26 -5.27 1.54
CA ASP A 97 -6.48 -6.06 1.57
C ASP A 97 -7.70 -5.30 1.05
N GLU A 98 -7.77 -3.99 1.28
CA GLU A 98 -8.82 -3.11 0.74
C GLU A 98 -8.70 -2.99 -0.77
N LEU A 99 -7.47 -2.81 -1.29
CA LEU A 99 -7.21 -2.80 -2.72
C LEU A 99 -7.54 -4.17 -3.35
N LEU A 100 -7.15 -5.27 -2.71
CA LEU A 100 -7.52 -6.61 -3.17
C LEU A 100 -9.04 -6.83 -3.14
N ALA A 101 -9.77 -6.25 -2.19
CA ALA A 101 -11.23 -6.33 -2.15
C ALA A 101 -11.83 -5.65 -3.39
N VAL A 102 -11.37 -4.43 -3.72
CA VAL A 102 -11.78 -3.73 -4.95
C VAL A 102 -11.56 -4.60 -6.19
N LEU A 103 -10.37 -5.20 -6.34
CA LEU A 103 -10.08 -6.02 -7.52
C LEU A 103 -10.92 -7.31 -7.59
N ARG A 104 -11.32 -7.87 -6.45
CA ARG A 104 -12.13 -9.10 -6.38
C ARG A 104 -13.59 -8.87 -6.75
N ASP A 105 -14.08 -7.64 -6.67
CA ASP A 105 -15.44 -7.27 -7.07
C ASP A 105 -15.65 -7.33 -8.59
N PHE A 106 -14.57 -7.42 -9.37
CA PHE A 106 -14.60 -7.48 -10.83
C PHE A 106 -14.27 -8.89 -11.36
N PRO A 107 -14.82 -9.29 -12.52
CA PRO A 107 -14.52 -10.55 -13.17
C PRO A 107 -13.03 -10.79 -13.37
N ARG A 108 -12.64 -12.06 -13.31
CA ARG A 108 -11.28 -12.46 -13.66
C ARG A 108 -10.94 -12.00 -15.07
N GLY A 109 -9.76 -11.39 -15.22
CA GLY A 109 -9.29 -10.87 -16.51
C GLY A 109 -9.57 -9.39 -16.76
N THR A 110 -10.38 -8.71 -15.92
CA THR A 110 -10.49 -7.24 -15.96
C THR A 110 -9.15 -6.58 -15.67
N VAL A 111 -8.40 -7.11 -14.69
CA VAL A 111 -7.01 -6.72 -14.43
C VAL A 111 -6.09 -7.91 -14.75
N PRO A 112 -5.53 -8.00 -15.97
CA PRO A 112 -4.68 -9.12 -16.35
C PRO A 112 -3.25 -9.02 -15.79
N LEU A 113 -2.78 -7.83 -15.43
CA LEU A 113 -1.40 -7.60 -15.00
C LEU A 113 -1.32 -6.50 -13.95
N VAL A 114 -0.51 -6.75 -12.93
CA VAL A 114 -0.08 -5.76 -11.94
C VAL A 114 1.44 -5.69 -11.97
N LEU A 115 1.97 -4.48 -12.14
CA LEU A 115 3.40 -4.22 -12.01
C LEU A 115 3.61 -3.40 -10.74
N ALA A 116 4.38 -3.96 -9.81
CA ALA A 116 4.74 -3.34 -8.55
C ALA A 116 6.27 -3.30 -8.39
N GLY A 117 6.79 -2.27 -7.73
CA GLY A 117 8.21 -2.13 -7.49
C GLY A 117 8.52 -1.43 -6.18
N ALA A 118 8.93 -2.19 -5.18
CA ALA A 118 9.43 -1.66 -3.91
C ALA A 118 10.95 -1.88 -3.81
N VAL A 119 11.66 -0.91 -3.24
CA VAL A 119 13.11 -1.04 -3.03
C VAL A 119 13.34 -1.80 -1.73
N GLU A 120 13.86 -3.02 -1.81
CA GLU A 120 14.43 -3.73 -0.66
C GLU A 120 15.88 -3.25 -0.46
N GLY A 121 16.22 -2.78 0.74
CA GLY A 121 17.62 -2.55 1.11
C GLY A 121 17.87 -1.33 1.99
N TRP A 122 17.67 -1.48 3.30
CA TRP A 122 18.33 -0.64 4.31
C TRP A 122 18.84 -1.44 5.52
N THR A 123 19.08 -2.74 5.36
CA THR A 123 19.59 -3.63 6.42
C THR A 123 20.90 -4.34 6.06
N ARG A 124 21.67 -3.83 5.10
CA ARG A 124 23.05 -4.29 4.87
C ARG A 124 24.01 -3.12 4.70
N THR A 125 24.54 -2.65 5.82
CA THR A 125 25.95 -2.28 6.06
C THR A 125 26.17 -2.24 7.56
#